data_AF-A0AA88EHE8-F1
#
_entry.id   AF-A0AA88EHE8-F1
#
_cell.length_a   1.000
_cell.length_b   1.000
_cell.length_c   1.000
_cell.angle_alpha   90.00
_cell.angle_beta   90.00
_cell.angle_gamma   90.00
#
_symmetry.space_group_name_H-M   'P 1'
#
loop_
_entity.id
_entity.type
_entity.pdbx_description
1 polymer ?
#
loop_
_entity_poly.entity_id
_entity_poly.type
_entity_poly.pdbx_seq_one_letter_code
_entity_poly.pdbx_strand_id
1 'polypeptide(L)'
;MLRNRPADQWIHRLMKELNTDIACFQLGNSHVITVNSPEIAREFLKRHDAVFASRPETMATCIISRGNLTTALNQRGEQWKKMRRVLVSEVLSHSKMNWLLDMRNQEADNLVRFLYSQCSKTFKATRGCQRRVTVDSFRPRKAGIGVRKLPEVSELEKVIVKEKGETF
;
A
#
# COMPACT_ATOMS: atom_id res chain seq x y z
N MET A 1 -2.26 26.04 -12.88
CA MET A 1 -3.06 24.98 -13.55
C MET A 1 -2.40 23.62 -13.32
N LEU A 2 -3.03 22.75 -12.51
CA LEU A 2 -2.54 21.40 -12.19
C LEU A 2 -2.66 20.52 -13.45
N ARG A 3 -1.57 20.38 -14.19
CA ARG A 3 -1.53 19.78 -15.53
C ARG A 3 -1.50 18.25 -15.42
N ASN A 4 -2.66 17.56 -15.50
CA ASN A 4 -2.85 16.10 -15.67
C ASN A 4 -1.97 15.13 -14.85
N ARG A 5 -1.30 15.61 -13.81
CA ARG A 5 -0.38 14.84 -12.98
C ARG A 5 -1.03 14.67 -11.61
N PRO A 6 -0.88 13.50 -10.98
CA PRO A 6 -1.41 13.31 -9.64
C PRO A 6 -0.65 14.21 -8.65
N ALA A 7 -1.34 14.67 -7.61
CA ALA A 7 -0.85 15.73 -6.72
C ALA A 7 0.43 15.35 -5.97
N ASP A 8 0.63 14.07 -5.67
CA ASP A 8 1.82 13.51 -5.03
C ASP A 8 3.10 13.76 -5.85
N GLN A 9 3.05 13.57 -7.18
CA GLN A 9 4.20 13.80 -8.06
C GLN A 9 4.59 15.27 -8.11
N TRP A 10 3.59 16.16 -8.04
CA TRP A 10 3.82 17.60 -8.01
C TRP A 10 4.50 18.02 -6.69
N ILE A 11 3.98 17.55 -5.56
CA ILE A 11 4.56 17.81 -4.24
C ILE A 11 5.99 17.29 -4.15
N HIS A 12 6.26 16.05 -4.58
CA HIS A 12 7.60 15.47 -4.51
C HIS A 12 8.62 16.26 -5.35
N ARG A 13 8.22 16.79 -6.51
CA ARG A 13 9.10 17.63 -7.33
C ARG A 13 9.44 18.94 -6.62
N LEU A 14 8.45 19.60 -6.02
CA LEU A 14 8.68 20.81 -5.26
C LEU A 14 9.61 20.58 -4.06
N MET A 15 9.43 19.47 -3.34
CA MET A 15 10.33 19.07 -2.26
C MET A 15 11.78 18.94 -2.76
N LYS A 16 11.97 18.36 -3.95
CA LYS A 16 13.29 18.22 -4.59
C LYS A 16 13.88 19.56 -5.01
N GLU A 17 13.06 20.46 -5.56
CA GLU A 17 13.50 21.81 -5.97
C GLU A 17 13.87 22.68 -4.76
N LEU A 18 13.13 22.56 -3.66
CA LEU A 18 13.39 23.28 -2.41
C LEU A 18 14.54 22.66 -1.60
N ASN A 19 14.99 21.45 -1.94
CA ASN A 19 16.01 20.68 -1.22
C ASN A 19 15.74 20.59 0.30
N THR A 20 14.49 20.31 0.66
CA THR A 20 14.05 20.21 2.07
C THR A 20 13.43 18.84 2.34
N ASP A 21 13.61 18.35 3.56
CA ASP A 21 13.05 17.07 3.99
C ASP A 21 11.64 17.20 4.56
N ILE A 22 11.25 18.40 5.00
CA ILE A 22 9.93 18.73 5.54
C ILE A 22 9.48 20.05 4.91
N ALA A 23 8.28 20.07 4.34
CA ALA A 23 7.65 21.32 3.89
C ALA A 23 6.15 21.34 4.22
N CYS A 24 5.62 22.55 4.40
CA CYS A 24 4.20 22.79 4.61
C CYS A 24 3.61 23.46 3.37
N PHE A 25 2.57 22.84 2.82
CA PHE A 25 1.80 23.37 1.69
C PHE A 25 0.40 23.75 2.15
N GLN A 26 -0.07 24.92 1.75
CA GLN A 26 -1.46 25.30 1.96
C GLN A 26 -2.28 24.85 0.74
N LEU A 27 -3.11 23.82 0.92
CA LEU A 27 -4.01 23.31 -0.11
C LEU A 27 -5.43 23.76 0.23
N GLY A 28 -5.86 24.87 -0.38
CA GLY A 28 -7.13 25.51 -0.05
C GLY A 28 -7.13 25.99 1.41
N ASN A 29 -8.09 25.49 2.19
CA ASN A 29 -8.24 25.85 3.61
C ASN A 29 -7.52 24.88 4.56
N SER A 30 -6.70 23.97 4.05
CA SER A 30 -6.01 22.96 4.85
C SER A 30 -4.50 23.03 4.68
N HIS A 31 -3.79 22.86 5.78
CA HIS A 31 -2.33 22.73 5.77
C HIS A 31 -1.94 21.27 5.60
N VAL A 32 -1.05 21.00 4.66
CA VAL A 32 -0.51 19.67 4.37
C VAL A 32 0.98 19.71 4.59
N ILE A 33 1.43 18.95 5.58
CA ILE A 33 2.84 18.78 5.90
C ILE A 33 3.33 17.53 5.17
N THR A 34 4.33 17.70 4.32
CA THR A 34 4.97 16.61 3.58
C THR A 34 6.32 16.30 4.19
N VAL A 35 6.62 15.01 4.33
CA VAL A 35 7.91 14.50 4.81
C VAL A 35 8.51 13.63 3.70
N ASN A 36 9.75 13.94 3.30
CA ASN A 36 10.47 13.21 2.25
C ASN A 36 11.56 12.28 2.83
N SER A 37 12.09 12.57 4.01
CA SER A 37 13.14 11.75 4.62
C SER A 37 12.57 10.49 5.30
N PRO A 38 13.14 9.30 5.06
CA PRO A 38 12.70 8.05 5.68
C PRO A 38 12.96 8.03 7.20
N GLU A 39 13.99 8.73 7.68
CA GLU A 39 14.34 8.79 9.10
C GLU A 39 13.26 9.55 9.89
N ILE A 40 12.85 10.70 9.34
CA ILE A 40 11.78 11.54 9.91
C ILE A 40 10.44 10.82 9.81
N ALA A 41 10.16 10.18 8.67
CA ALA A 41 8.94 9.39 8.50
C ALA A 41 8.85 8.23 9.51
N ARG A 42 9.98 7.59 9.83
CA ARG A 42 10.04 6.55 10.86
C ARG A 42 9.72 7.10 12.25
N GLU A 43 10.26 8.27 12.60
CA GLU A 43 9.96 8.91 13.88
C GLU A 43 8.47 9.27 13.98
N PHE A 44 7.90 9.83 12.93
CA PHE A 44 6.49 10.19 12.86
C PHE A 44 5.55 8.97 12.97
N LEU A 45 5.83 7.92 12.18
CA LEU A 45 4.95 6.75 12.06
C LEU A 45 5.13 5.71 13.18
N LYS A 46 6.29 5.65 13.83
CA LYS A 46 6.55 4.71 14.93
C LYS A 46 6.50 5.38 16.30
N ARG A 47 7.27 6.46 16.49
CA ARG A 47 7.45 7.08 17.82
C ARG A 47 6.25 7.94 18.19
N HIS A 48 5.69 8.65 17.22
CA HIS A 48 4.57 9.58 17.41
C HIS A 48 3.27 9.10 16.74
N ASP A 49 3.11 7.79 16.56
CA ASP A 49 1.95 7.20 15.87
C ASP A 49 0.62 7.63 16.52
N ALA A 50 0.57 7.72 17.84
CA ALA A 50 -0.64 8.03 18.59
C ALA A 50 -1.16 9.44 18.30
N VAL A 51 -0.26 10.41 18.08
CA VAL A 51 -0.59 11.80 17.80
C VAL A 51 -1.08 11.95 16.35
N PHE A 52 -0.42 11.27 15.42
CA PHE A 52 -0.65 11.44 13.98
C PHE A 52 -1.54 10.38 13.33
N ALA A 53 -2.10 9.46 14.12
CA ALA A 53 -3.00 8.44 13.62
C ALA A 53 -4.43 8.95 13.37
N SER A 54 -4.78 10.16 13.79
CA SER A 54 -6.04 10.79 13.40
C SER A 54 -6.03 11.13 11.90
N ARG A 55 -7.19 10.99 11.26
CA ARG A 55 -7.40 11.36 9.86
C ARG A 55 -8.35 12.55 9.80
N PRO A 56 -8.07 13.56 8.96
CA PRO A 56 -8.94 14.72 8.85
C PRO A 56 -10.30 14.30 8.29
N GLU A 57 -11.36 14.80 8.91
CA GLU A 57 -12.72 14.56 8.45
C GLU A 57 -13.05 15.49 7.27
N THR A 58 -13.13 14.90 6.09
CA THR A 58 -13.59 15.54 4.87
C THR A 58 -15.01 15.10 4.52
N MET A 59 -15.71 15.88 3.70
CA MET A 59 -17.04 15.49 3.21
C MET A 59 -17.04 14.10 2.56
N ALA A 60 -16.01 13.78 1.78
CA ALA A 60 -15.84 12.46 1.16
C ALA A 60 -15.71 11.36 2.22
N THR A 61 -14.90 11.57 3.26
CA THR A 61 -14.76 10.58 4.34
C THR A 61 -16.06 10.40 5.10
N CYS A 62 -16.87 11.45 5.32
CA CYS A 62 -18.18 11.34 5.97
C CYS A 62 -19.17 10.50 5.15
N ILE A 63 -19.24 10.74 3.84
CA ILE A 63 -20.11 9.99 2.92
C ILE A 63 -19.67 8.52 2.83
N ILE A 64 -18.38 8.25 2.63
CA ILE A 64 -17.85 6.89 2.50
C ILE A 64 -17.96 6.13 3.83
N SER A 65 -17.66 6.79 4.95
CA SER A 65 -17.71 6.16 6.27
C SER A 65 -19.11 6.05 6.85
N ARG A 66 -20.13 6.68 6.23
CA ARG A 66 -21.49 6.79 6.76
C ARG A 66 -21.50 7.22 8.23
N GLY A 67 -20.72 8.24 8.56
CA GLY A 67 -20.54 8.70 9.94
C GLY A 67 -19.64 7.78 10.77
N ASN A 68 -18.41 7.53 10.30
CA ASN A 68 -17.34 6.87 11.06
C ASN A 68 -17.55 5.37 11.36
N LEU A 69 -18.34 4.68 10.54
CA LEU A 69 -18.54 3.23 10.63
C LEU A 69 -17.47 2.40 9.91
N THR A 70 -16.49 3.02 9.25
CA THR A 70 -15.43 2.32 8.50
C THR A 70 -14.08 2.39 9.20
N THR A 71 -13.31 1.30 9.18
CA THR A 71 -12.01 1.21 9.88
C THR A 71 -10.89 2.01 9.20
N ALA A 72 -11.00 2.31 7.91
CA ALA A 72 -9.90 2.91 7.13
C ALA A 72 -9.82 4.44 7.22
N LEU A 73 -10.97 5.12 7.35
CA LEU A 73 -11.06 6.60 7.25
C LEU A 73 -11.52 7.26 8.54
N ASN A 74 -11.79 6.47 9.59
CA ASN A 74 -12.27 6.98 10.86
C ASN A 74 -11.13 7.56 11.71
N GLN A 75 -11.47 8.54 12.54
CA GLN A 75 -10.60 9.11 13.56
C GLN A 75 -10.21 8.04 14.59
N ARG A 76 -9.01 8.18 15.18
CA ARG A 76 -8.49 7.24 16.18
C ARG A 76 -9.30 7.35 17.47
N GLY A 77 -10.25 6.44 17.67
CA GLY A 77 -11.04 6.28 18.89
C GLY A 77 -11.08 4.84 19.38
N GLU A 78 -11.72 4.61 20.54
CA GLU A 78 -11.90 3.25 21.10
C GLU A 78 -12.70 2.33 20.16
N GLN A 79 -13.70 2.88 19.47
CA GLN A 79 -14.44 2.15 18.43
C GLN A 79 -13.52 1.68 17.31
N TRP A 80 -12.67 2.56 16.79
CA TRP A 80 -11.70 2.21 15.74
C TRP A 80 -10.73 1.12 16.20
N LYS A 81 -10.24 1.17 17.45
CA LYS A 81 -9.37 0.12 18.01
C LYS A 81 -10.08 -1.24 18.04
N LYS A 82 -11.34 -1.28 18.50
CA LYS A 82 -12.15 -2.52 18.53
C LYS A 82 -12.36 -3.08 17.13
N MET A 83 -12.76 -2.24 16.18
CA MET A 83 -12.96 -2.64 14.79
C MET A 83 -11.67 -3.16 14.15
N ARG A 84 -10.53 -2.49 14.40
CA ARG A 84 -9.23 -2.92 13.89
C ARG A 84 -8.82 -4.27 14.47
N ARG A 85 -9.07 -4.52 15.76
CA ARG A 85 -8.81 -5.82 16.40
C ARG A 85 -9.59 -6.93 15.70
N VAL A 86 -10.89 -6.75 15.50
CA VAL A 86 -11.75 -7.73 14.81
C VAL A 86 -11.29 -7.95 13.37
N LEU A 87 -10.96 -6.88 12.63
CA LEU A 87 -10.49 -6.99 11.25
C LEU A 87 -9.19 -7.81 11.17
N VAL A 88 -8.24 -7.56 12.07
CA VAL A 88 -6.96 -8.26 12.08
C VAL A 88 -7.10 -9.71 12.55
N SER A 89 -7.96 -10.00 13.53
CA SER A 89 -8.13 -11.36 14.05
C SER A 89 -9.01 -12.24 13.15
N GLU A 90 -10.10 -11.71 12.61
CA GLU A 90 -11.12 -12.52 11.94
C GLU A 90 -11.03 -12.49 10.42
N VAL A 91 -10.51 -11.41 9.83
CA VAL A 91 -10.53 -11.22 8.36
C VAL A 91 -9.12 -11.33 7.79
N LEU A 92 -8.16 -10.64 8.40
CA LEU A 92 -6.77 -10.56 7.93
C LEU A 92 -5.82 -11.51 8.68
N SER A 93 -6.37 -12.49 9.41
CA SER A 93 -5.53 -13.48 10.09
C SER A 93 -4.89 -14.45 9.11
N HIS A 94 -3.74 -14.99 9.51
CA HIS A 94 -2.97 -15.91 8.69
C HIS A 94 -3.79 -17.13 8.26
N SER A 95 -4.57 -17.70 9.19
CA SER A 95 -5.45 -18.83 8.93
C SER A 95 -6.50 -18.53 7.85
N LYS A 96 -7.10 -17.33 7.89
CA LYS A 96 -8.12 -16.91 6.92
C LYS A 96 -7.52 -16.60 5.56
N MET A 97 -6.34 -15.98 5.53
CA MET A 97 -5.61 -15.75 4.28
C MET A 97 -5.20 -17.04 3.58
N ASN A 98 -4.80 -18.06 4.35
CA ASN A 98 -4.49 -19.39 3.82
C ASN A 98 -5.74 -20.11 3.34
N TRP A 99 -6.84 -20.03 4.08
CA TRP A 99 -8.12 -20.61 3.66
C TRP A 99 -8.66 -19.98 2.36
N LEU A 100 -8.49 -18.67 2.18
CA LEU A 100 -8.87 -17.97 0.94
C LEU A 100 -7.85 -18.12 -0.20
N LEU A 101 -6.72 -18.81 0.01
CA LEU A 101 -5.64 -18.87 -0.97
C LEU A 101 -6.09 -19.55 -2.26
N ASP A 102 -6.76 -20.69 -2.15
CA ASP A 102 -7.19 -21.47 -3.32
C ASP A 102 -8.23 -20.73 -4.14
N MET A 103 -9.19 -20.07 -3.49
CA MET A 103 -10.20 -19.25 -4.17
C MET A 103 -9.54 -18.06 -4.90
N ARG A 104 -8.56 -17.39 -4.28
CA ARG A 104 -7.83 -16.30 -4.93
C ARG A 104 -7.03 -16.77 -6.14
N ASN A 105 -6.43 -17.96 -6.07
CA ASN A 105 -5.72 -18.55 -7.21
C ASN A 105 -6.69 -18.90 -8.35
N GLN A 106 -7.86 -19.43 -8.04
CA GLN A 106 -8.89 -19.71 -9.04
C GLN A 106 -9.38 -18.44 -9.74
N GLU A 107 -9.63 -17.35 -9.00
CA GLU A 107 -10.01 -16.07 -9.59
C GLU A 107 -8.89 -15.45 -10.44
N ALA A 108 -7.63 -15.61 -10.02
CA ALA A 108 -6.48 -15.20 -10.83
C ALA A 108 -6.40 -15.98 -12.15
N ASP A 109 -6.58 -17.30 -12.11
CA ASP A 109 -6.61 -18.15 -13.30
C ASP A 109 -7.79 -17.79 -14.23
N ASN A 110 -8.96 -17.49 -13.65
CA ASN A 110 -10.14 -17.04 -14.40
C ASN A 110 -9.87 -15.71 -15.12
N LEU A 111 -9.22 -14.77 -14.45
CA LEU A 111 -8.84 -13.48 -15.05
C LEU A 111 -7.88 -13.69 -16.23
N VAL A 112 -6.87 -14.55 -16.08
CA VAL A 112 -5.92 -14.87 -17.16
C VAL A 112 -6.64 -15.51 -18.35
N ARG A 113 -7.53 -16.47 -18.10
CA ARG A 113 -8.36 -17.09 -19.15
C ARG A 113 -9.26 -16.08 -19.85
N PHE A 114 -9.87 -15.17 -19.08
CA PHE A 114 -10.69 -14.10 -19.63
C PHE A 114 -9.88 -13.21 -20.57
N LEU A 115 -8.71 -12.73 -20.14
CA LEU A 115 -7.82 -11.92 -20.96
C LEU A 115 -7.39 -12.65 -22.25
N TYR A 116 -7.01 -13.92 -22.14
CA TYR A 116 -6.67 -14.74 -23.30
C TYR A 116 -7.83 -14.86 -24.30
N SER A 117 -9.05 -15.05 -23.80
CA SER A 117 -10.26 -15.11 -24.63
C SER A 117 -10.56 -13.78 -25.34
N GLN A 118 -10.32 -12.65 -24.69
CA GLN A 118 -10.50 -11.33 -25.30
C GLN A 118 -9.44 -11.08 -26.37
N CYS A 119 -8.16 -11.34 -26.07
CA CYS A 119 -7.07 -11.18 -27.03
C CYS A 119 -7.26 -12.06 -28.27
N SER A 120 -7.70 -13.30 -28.10
CA SER A 120 -7.94 -14.23 -29.22
C SER A 120 -9.15 -13.84 -30.09
N LYS A 121 -10.20 -13.24 -29.51
CA LYS A 121 -11.32 -12.66 -30.26
C LYS A 121 -10.88 -11.44 -31.07
N THR A 122 -10.12 -10.53 -30.47
CA THR A 122 -9.56 -9.36 -31.15
C THR A 122 -8.60 -9.77 -32.28
N PHE A 123 -7.78 -10.80 -32.06
CA PHE A 123 -6.87 -11.35 -33.07
C PHE A 123 -7.60 -11.95 -34.29
N LYS A 124 -8.76 -12.59 -34.09
CA LYS A 124 -9.59 -13.11 -35.19
C LYS A 124 -10.30 -12.01 -35.99
N ALA A 125 -10.61 -10.86 -35.36
CA ALA A 125 -11.22 -9.71 -36.01
C ALA A 125 -10.21 -8.90 -36.85
N THR A 126 -8.93 -8.88 -36.47
CA THR A 126 -7.87 -8.15 -37.17
C THR A 126 -7.01 -9.10 -38.02
N ARG A 127 -7.58 -9.69 -39.08
CA ARG A 127 -6.78 -10.42 -40.10
C ARG A 127 -5.94 -9.46 -40.95
N GLY A 128 -4.90 -8.85 -40.37
CA GLY A 128 -3.98 -8.01 -41.15
C GLY A 128 -2.77 -7.41 -40.45
N CYS A 129 -2.67 -7.39 -39.12
CA CYS A 129 -1.48 -6.83 -38.47
C CYS A 129 -0.99 -7.70 -37.31
N GLN A 130 -0.01 -8.54 -37.62
CA GLN A 130 0.57 -9.50 -36.71
C GLN A 130 1.61 -8.80 -35.82
N ARG A 131 1.18 -8.29 -34.66
CA ARG A 131 2.10 -8.01 -33.56
C ARG A 131 2.02 -9.16 -32.56
N ARG A 132 3.06 -9.99 -32.58
CA ARG A 132 3.28 -11.13 -31.68
C ARG A 132 3.39 -10.59 -30.24
N VAL A 133 2.33 -10.67 -29.47
CA VAL A 133 2.41 -10.53 -28.01
C VAL A 133 2.77 -11.90 -27.48
N THR A 134 4.04 -12.10 -27.12
CA THR A 134 4.49 -13.29 -26.42
C THR A 134 3.92 -13.23 -25.01
N VAL A 135 2.76 -13.86 -24.78
CA VAL A 135 2.32 -14.20 -23.43
C VAL A 135 3.18 -15.38 -23.00
N ASP A 136 4.33 -15.09 -22.40
CA ASP A 136 5.14 -16.11 -21.76
C ASP A 136 4.24 -16.86 -20.78
N SER A 137 4.11 -18.16 -21.01
CA SER A 137 3.23 -19.04 -20.26
C SER A 137 3.48 -18.84 -18.77
N PHE A 138 2.50 -18.25 -18.08
CA PHE A 138 2.50 -18.17 -16.62
C PHE A 138 2.39 -19.61 -16.11
N ARG A 139 3.52 -20.29 -15.93
CA ARG A 139 3.56 -21.55 -15.20
C ARG A 139 3.29 -21.19 -13.74
N PRO A 140 2.22 -21.69 -13.12
CA PRO A 140 2.14 -21.66 -11.67
C PRO A 140 3.27 -22.57 -11.19
N ARG A 141 4.38 -21.97 -10.74
CA ARG A 141 5.35 -22.72 -9.95
C ARG A 141 4.60 -23.14 -8.70
N LYS A 142 4.27 -24.44 -8.62
CA LYS A 142 4.14 -25.14 -7.34
C LYS A 142 5.51 -25.10 -6.65
N ALA A 143 5.92 -23.92 -6.21
CA ALA A 143 6.96 -23.81 -5.21
C ALA A 143 6.27 -24.23 -3.92
N GLY A 144 6.63 -25.42 -3.42
CA GLY A 144 6.36 -25.74 -2.03
C GLY A 144 6.81 -24.54 -1.20
N ILE A 145 5.88 -23.96 -0.43
CA ILE A 145 6.21 -22.90 0.49
C ILE A 145 7.06 -23.57 1.57
N GLY A 146 8.38 -23.59 1.34
CA GLY A 146 9.34 -23.69 2.40
C GLY A 146 9.12 -22.46 3.27
N VAL A 147 8.35 -22.64 4.34
CA VAL A 147 8.20 -21.66 5.40
C VAL A 147 9.59 -21.51 6.02
N ARG A 148 10.39 -20.59 5.48
CA ARG A 148 11.55 -20.10 6.21
C ARG A 148 10.99 -19.30 7.37
N LYS A 149 11.21 -19.82 8.57
CA LYS A 149 11.00 -19.13 9.83
C LYS A 149 11.55 -17.70 9.67
N LEU A 150 10.67 -16.71 9.74
CA LEU A 150 11.07 -15.31 9.86
C LEU A 150 11.89 -15.22 11.17
N PRO A 151 13.08 -14.61 11.15
CA PRO A 151 13.81 -14.39 12.40
C PRO A 151 12.95 -13.53 13.32
N GLU A 152 12.93 -13.92 14.59
CA GLU A 152 12.25 -13.21 15.66
C GLU A 152 12.67 -11.74 15.66
N VAL A 153 11.72 -10.87 16.04
CA VAL A 153 11.82 -9.41 16.01
C VAL A 153 12.95 -8.87 16.91
N SER A 154 13.63 -9.74 17.68
CA SER A 154 14.76 -9.44 18.56
C SER A 154 16.12 -9.27 17.86
N GLU A 155 16.29 -9.66 16.59
CA GLU A 155 17.59 -9.53 15.90
C GLU A 155 17.76 -8.25 15.07
N LEU A 156 16.68 -7.47 14.87
CA LEU A 156 16.75 -6.19 14.14
C LEU A 156 17.35 -5.03 14.96
N GLU A 157 17.49 -5.19 16.28
CA GLU A 157 18.18 -4.21 17.13
C GLU A 157 19.72 -4.33 17.07
N LYS A 158 20.28 -5.47 16.63
CA LYS A 158 21.73 -5.65 16.54
C LYS A 158 22.35 -5.07 15.26
N VAL A 159 21.55 -4.84 14.22
CA VAL A 159 22.03 -4.27 12.95
C VAL A 159 22.13 -2.74 13.03
N ILE A 160 21.30 -2.07 13.84
CA ILE A 160 21.28 -0.60 13.94
C ILE A 160 22.29 -0.05 14.95
N VAL A 161 22.82 -0.88 15.86
CA VAL A 161 23.80 -0.43 16.89
C VAL A 161 25.26 -0.61 16.43
N LYS A 162 25.54 -1.36 15.34
CA LYS A 162 26.92 -1.63 14.90
C LYS A 162 27.57 -0.56 14.00
N GLU A 163 26.82 0.45 13.54
CA GLU A 163 27.34 1.54 12.69
C GLU A 163 27.61 2.86 13.44
N LYS A 164 27.42 2.91 14.77
CA LYS A 164 27.72 4.10 15.59
C LYS A 164 28.80 3.86 16.65
N GLY A 165 29.83 3.12 16.29
CA GLY A 165 30.91 2.78 17.22
C GLY A 165 32.26 2.68 16.53
N GLU A 166 32.74 3.78 15.93
CA GLU A 166 34.17 4.00 15.71
C GLU A 166 34.40 5.52 15.65
N THR A 167 34.56 6.10 16.83
CA THR A 167 35.34 7.33 17.05
C THR A 167 36.80 6.99 16.87
N PHE A 168 37.46 7.56 15.87
CA PHE A 168 38.64 8.44 15.96
C PHE A 168 39.03 8.90 14.55
#